data_AF-A0A2R7KBP7-F1
#
_entry.id   AF-A0A2R7KBP7-F1
#
_cell.length_a   1.000
_cell.length_b   1.000
_cell.length_c   1.000
_cell.angle_alpha   90.00
_cell.angle_beta   90.00
_cell.angle_gamma   90.00
#
_symmetry.space_group_name_H-M   'P 1'
#
loop_
_entity.id
_entity.type
_entity.pdbx_description
1 polymer ?
#
loop_
_entity_poly.entity_id
_entity_poly.type
_entity_poly.pdbx_seq_one_letter_code
_entity_poly.pdbx_strand_id
1 'polypeptide(L)'
;MNNLKNIITGLQFAFAIATVLTFGLEMNQQIACISFLMLGTFLFFTFYLISLDRKSSANKTYQLLKKRRNDTTRIRNEGEPAF
;
A
#
# COMPACT_ATOMS: atom_id res chain seq x y z
N MET A 1 -2.33 11.15 3.15
CA MET A 1 -2.96 10.61 1.93
C MET A 1 -2.12 10.85 0.66
N ASN A 2 -1.25 11.87 0.64
CA ASN A 2 -0.46 12.26 -0.53
C ASN A 2 0.64 11.26 -0.93
N ASN A 3 1.30 10.63 0.04
CA ASN A 3 2.37 9.65 -0.24
C ASN A 3 1.87 8.40 -0.96
N LEU A 4 0.70 7.88 -0.59
CA LEU A 4 0.14 6.68 -1.23
C LEU A 4 -0.27 6.96 -2.69
N LYS A 5 -0.81 8.16 -2.95
CA LYS A 5 -1.16 8.60 -4.31
C LYS A 5 0.10 8.72 -5.16
N ASN A 6 1.19 9.29 -4.63
CA ASN A 6 2.48 9.36 -5.31
C ASN A 6 3.08 7.98 -5.63
N ILE A 7 2.98 7.02 -4.70
CA ILE A 7 3.46 5.65 -4.92
C ILE A 7 2.68 4.98 -6.06
N ILE A 8 1.35 5.13 -6.09
CA ILE A 8 0.51 4.57 -7.15
C ILE A 8 0.82 5.22 -8.51
N THR A 9 0.90 6.55 -8.55
CA THR A 9 1.21 7.28 -9.80
C THR A 9 2.61 6.92 -10.33
N GLY A 10 3.60 6.81 -9.44
CA GLY A 10 4.96 6.39 -9.83
C GLY A 10 5.00 4.97 -10.39
N LEU A 11 4.23 4.05 -9.80
CA LEU A 11 4.16 2.68 -10.28
C LEU A 11 3.44 2.58 -11.64
N GLN A 12 2.39 3.37 -11.86
CA GLN A 12 1.71 3.47 -13.15
C GLN A 12 2.64 4.02 -14.25
N PHE A 13 3.45 5.02 -13.93
CA PHE A 13 4.40 5.60 -14.89
C PHE A 13 5.51 4.61 -15.26
N ALA A 14 6.06 3.89 -14.27
CA ALA A 14 7.04 2.83 -14.51
C ALA A 14 6.47 1.69 -15.37
N PHE A 15 5.22 1.29 -15.13
CA PHE A 15 4.54 0.28 -15.93
C PHE A 15 4.31 0.72 -17.37
N ALA A 16 3.91 1.98 -17.59
CA ALA A 16 3.73 2.54 -18.92
C ALA A 16 5.05 2.51 -19.72
N ILE A 17 6.16 2.93 -19.10
CA ILE A 17 7.49 2.91 -19.73
C ILE A 17 7.92 1.48 -20.08
N ALA A 18 7.76 0.54 -19.13
CA ALA A 18 8.10 -0.86 -19.36
C ALA A 18 7.27 -1.47 -20.50
N THR A 19 5.98 -1.12 -20.59
CA THR A 19 5.09 -1.59 -21.66
C THR A 19 5.52 -1.03 -23.02
N VAL A 20 5.84 0.27 -23.10
CA VAL A 20 6.32 0.91 -24.33
C VAL A 20 7.65 0.31 -24.78
N LEU A 21 8.58 0.04 -23.87
CA LEU A 21 9.85 -0.61 -24.20
C LEU A 21 9.65 -2.04 -24.71
N THR A 22 8.71 -2.78 -24.10
CA THR A 22 8.42 -4.18 -24.48
C THR A 22 7.74 -4.26 -25.86
N PHE A 23 6.88 -3.28 -26.20
CA PHE A 23 6.24 -3.20 -27.51
C PHE A 23 7.11 -2.53 -28.59
N GLY A 24 7.99 -1.61 -28.20
CA GLY A 24 8.83 -0.83 -29.12
C GLY A 24 10.12 -1.55 -29.55
N LEU A 25 10.57 -2.54 -28.78
CA LEU A 25 11.55 -3.52 -29.24
C LEU A 25 10.79 -4.61 -29.98
N GLU A 26 11.17 -4.91 -31.23
CA GLU A 26 10.72 -6.10 -31.98
C GLU A 26 11.21 -7.39 -31.28
N MET A 27 10.70 -7.63 -30.09
CA MET A 27 10.97 -8.84 -29.34
C MET A 27 10.10 -9.95 -29.90
N ASN A 28 10.70 -11.13 -30.05
CA ASN A 28 9.98 -12.35 -30.40
C ASN A 28 8.70 -12.45 -29.54
N GLN A 29 7.54 -12.67 -30.18
CA GLN A 29 6.23 -12.54 -29.54
C GLN A 29 6.05 -13.43 -28.29
N GLN A 30 6.76 -14.55 -28.23
CA GLN A 30 6.83 -15.38 -27.02
C GLN A 30 7.51 -14.67 -25.84
N ILE A 31 8.62 -13.96 -26.10
CA ILE A 31 9.36 -13.21 -25.09
C ILE A 31 8.52 -12.02 -24.61
N ALA A 32 7.84 -11.32 -25.51
CA ALA A 32 6.93 -10.22 -25.15
C ALA A 32 5.79 -10.71 -24.23
N CYS A 33 5.17 -11.85 -24.55
CA CYS A 33 4.15 -12.46 -23.70
C CYS A 33 4.69 -12.89 -22.33
N ILE A 34 5.86 -13.53 -22.27
CA ILE A 34 6.48 -13.97 -21.01
C ILE A 34 6.84 -12.75 -20.15
N SER A 35 7.45 -11.72 -20.74
CA SER A 35 7.81 -10.47 -20.06
C SER A 35 6.56 -9.76 -19.54
N PHE A 36 5.49 -9.70 -20.32
CA PHE A 36 4.22 -9.10 -19.88
C PHE A 36 3.59 -9.89 -18.72
N LEU A 37 3.61 -11.23 -18.78
CA LEU A 37 3.11 -12.09 -17.72
C LEU A 37 3.94 -11.92 -16.42
N MET A 38 5.26 -11.88 -16.52
CA MET A 38 6.18 -11.60 -15.42
C MET A 38 5.95 -10.20 -14.82
N LEU A 39 5.80 -9.18 -15.65
CA LEU A 39 5.55 -7.81 -15.21
C LEU A 39 4.20 -7.71 -14.49
N GLY A 40 3.16 -8.32 -15.05
CA GLY A 40 1.82 -8.34 -14.46
C GLY A 40 1.77 -9.09 -13.12
N THR A 41 2.40 -10.26 -13.04
CA THR A 41 2.49 -11.05 -11.79
C THR A 41 3.32 -10.33 -10.73
N PHE A 42 4.44 -9.72 -11.10
CA PHE A 42 5.25 -8.91 -10.19
C PHE A 42 4.46 -7.72 -9.63
N LEU A 43 3.70 -7.01 -10.48
CA LEU A 43 2.86 -5.89 -10.04
C LEU A 43 1.71 -6.35 -9.16
N PHE A 44 1.04 -7.44 -9.52
CA PHE A 44 0.00 -8.04 -8.70
C PHE A 44 0.52 -8.40 -7.31
N PHE A 45 1.68 -9.06 -7.23
CA PHE A 45 2.31 -9.42 -5.97
C PHE A 45 2.71 -8.19 -5.15
N THR A 46 3.27 -7.16 -5.81
CA THR A 46 3.66 -5.91 -5.17
C THR A 46 2.45 -5.19 -4.57
N PHE A 47 1.36 -5.05 -5.33
CA PHE A 47 0.12 -4.46 -4.83
C PHE A 47 -0.52 -5.29 -3.72
N TYR A 48 -0.44 -6.61 -3.81
CA TYR A 48 -0.92 -7.53 -2.79
C TYR A 48 -0.15 -7.35 -1.47
N LEU A 49 1.19 -7.32 -1.52
CA LEU A 49 2.04 -7.07 -0.36
C LEU A 49 1.80 -5.67 0.24
N ILE A 50 1.70 -4.63 -0.59
CA ILE A 50 1.36 -3.27 -0.15
C ILE A 50 -0.02 -3.26 0.52
N SER A 51 -0.99 -4.02 -0.01
CA SER A 51 -2.34 -4.10 0.56
C SER A 51 -2.36 -4.83 1.91
N LEU A 52 -1.55 -5.88 2.07
CA LEU A 52 -1.35 -6.57 3.34
C LEU A 52 -0.69 -5.66 4.39
N ASP A 53 0.38 -4.96 4.00
CA ASP A 53 1.08 -4.03 4.87
C ASP A 53 0.18 -2.87 5.31
N ARG A 54 -0.63 -2.32 4.39
CA ARG A 54 -1.61 -1.27 4.68
C ARG A 54 -2.71 -1.73 5.63
N LYS A 55 -3.20 -2.98 5.53
CA LYS A 55 -4.16 -3.56 6.48
C LYS A 55 -3.56 -3.71 7.89
N SER A 56 -2.30 -4.13 7.98
CA SER A 56 -1.58 -4.27 9.26
C SER A 56 -1.34 -2.92 9.94
N SER A 57 -0.87 -1.92 9.18
CA SER A 57 -0.61 -0.56 9.65
C SER A 57 -1.87 0.18 10.13
N ALA A 58 -2.99 0.03 9.41
CA ALA A 58 -4.26 0.60 9.82
C ALA A 58 -4.72 0.02 11.17
N ASN A 59 -4.64 -1.30 11.36
CA ASN A 59 -5.01 -1.96 12.61
C ASN A 59 -4.14 -1.48 13.79
N LYS A 60 -2.82 -1.36 13.57
CA LYS A 60 -1.88 -0.88 14.59
C LYS A 60 -2.15 0.59 14.98
N THR A 61 -2.48 1.43 14.01
CA THR A 61 -2.85 2.84 14.24
C THR A 61 -4.18 2.95 14.99
N TYR A 62 -5.18 2.15 14.62
CA TYR A 62 -6.46 2.07 15.34
C TYR A 62 -6.28 1.63 16.80
N GLN A 63 -5.44 0.64 17.05
CA GLN A 63 -5.15 0.19 18.42
C GLN A 63 -4.41 1.25 19.24
N LEU A 64 -3.46 1.97 18.65
CA LEU A 64 -2.76 3.08 19.32
C LEU A 64 -3.71 4.23 19.66
N LEU A 65 -4.62 4.58 18.75
CA LEU A 65 -5.64 5.61 18.99
C LEU A 65 -6.68 5.18 20.05
N LYS A 66 -7.09 3.90 20.03
CA LYS A 66 -7.96 3.32 21.06
C LYS A 66 -7.30 3.35 22.44
N LYS A 67 -6.01 2.99 22.52
CA LYS A 67 -5.23 3.01 23.77
C LYS A 67 -5.15 4.43 24.34
N ARG A 68 -4.79 5.43 23.53
CA ARG A 68 -4.78 6.83 23.98
C ARG A 68 -6.14 7.30 24.49
N ARG A 69 -7.23 6.94 23.82
CA ARG A 69 -8.59 7.33 24.25
C ARG A 69 -8.94 6.74 25.61
N ASN A 70 -8.62 5.47 25.85
CA ASN A 70 -8.87 4.83 27.14
C ASN A 70 -8.03 5.45 28.27
N ASP A 71 -6.77 5.81 28.01
CA ASP A 71 -5.92 6.48 29.00
C ASP A 71 -6.44 7.88 29.34
N THR A 72 -6.90 8.66 28.36
CA THR A 72 -7.52 9.98 28.60
C THR A 72 -8.82 9.87 29.40
N THR A 73 -9.63 8.84 29.14
CA THR A 73 -10.88 8.60 29.87
C THR A 73 -10.60 8.18 31.31
N ARG A 74 -9.54 7.38 31.53
CA ARG A 74 -9.12 6.95 32.86
C ARG A 74 -8.60 8.11 33.71
N ILE A 75 -7.76 8.98 33.16
CA ILE A 75 -7.27 10.18 33.87
C ILE A 75 -8.43 11.13 34.23
N ARG A 76 -9.43 11.25 33.36
CA ARG A 76 -10.63 12.04 33.63
C ARG A 76 -11.46 11.47 34.78
N ASN A 77 -11.64 10.15 34.82
CA ASN A 77 -12.41 9.47 35.86
C ASN A 77 -11.66 9.38 37.21
N GLU A 78 -10.32 9.35 37.20
CA GLU A 78 -9.50 9.39 38.42
C GLU A 78 -9.40 10.81 39.02
N GLY A 79 -9.76 11.85 38.25
CA GLY A 79 -9.76 13.26 38.69
C GLY A 79 -11.13 13.82 39.11
N GLU A 80 -12.23 13.10 38.89
CA GLU A 80 -13.54 13.46 39.44
C GLU A 80 -13.68 12.89 40.85
N PRO A 81 -13.88 13.71 41.89
CA PRO A 81 -14.22 13.19 43.21
C PRO A 81 -15.57 12.47 43.11
N ALA A 82 -15.62 11.23 43.60
CA ALA A 82 -16.87 10.51 43.78
C ALA A 82 -17.73 11.29 44.77
N PHE A 83 -18.75 11.98 44.25
CA PHE A 83 -19.86 12.52 45.04
C PHE A 83 -20.87 11.41 45.34
#